data_AF-A0AA41UT62-F1
#
_entry.id   AF-A0AA41UT62-F1
#
_cell.length_a   1.000
_cell.length_b   1.000
_cell.length_c   1.000
_cell.angle_alpha   90.00
_cell.angle_beta   90.00
_cell.angle_gamma   90.00
#
_symmetry.space_group_name_H-M   'P 1'
#
loop_
_entity.id
_entity.type
_entity.pdbx_description
1 polymer ?
#
loop_
_entity_poly.entity_id
_entity_poly.type
_entity_poly.pdbx_seq_one_letter_code
_entity_poly.pdbx_strand_id
1 'polypeptide(L)'
;MLSIRALVYAGGSEFGKYMPRFYKYLEIGLQNFKEYQVFALSVEVVGDVCRALGDKILPFCDGIMSHLLTGLSSGVMHPSVTPLIVSCFGDIGIAIGEQFEKYLPCAMPMIQVASEIFAKTTDTDNNYGNQLRRGIFDAYSGILRGLKNSNSDLMLPHVGHLLQAIELVFRDKMREESVSKAAVAAMGDLAHTLGPRAKILFKDRPFYADFLQECLDSDDYKMKELAAWAQKMIESVFVCGRPGTKRRKLLVSYLK
;
A
#
# COMPACT_ATOMS: atom_id res chain seq x y z
N MET A 1 18.08 16.35 -3.64
CA MET A 1 16.74 15.80 -3.31
C MET A 1 16.45 15.74 -1.81
N LEU A 2 17.38 15.34 -0.94
CA LEU A 2 17.15 15.32 0.53
C LEU A 2 16.66 16.67 1.11
N SER A 3 17.23 17.80 0.70
CA SER A 3 16.76 19.13 1.12
C SER A 3 15.35 19.46 0.65
N ILE A 4 14.93 18.90 -0.50
CA ILE A 4 13.56 19.07 -1.01
C ILE A 4 12.59 18.25 -0.17
N ARG A 5 12.94 17.02 0.23
CA ARG A 5 12.13 16.19 1.13
C ARG A 5 11.85 16.93 2.44
N ALA A 6 12.88 17.54 3.03
CA ALA A 6 12.73 18.37 4.23
C ALA A 6 11.82 19.60 4.01
N LEU A 7 11.94 20.25 2.85
CA LEU A 7 11.09 21.40 2.50
C LEU A 7 9.62 20.99 2.26
N VAL A 8 9.38 19.85 1.60
CA VAL A 8 8.04 19.27 1.40
C VAL A 8 7.43 18.94 2.76
N TYR A 9 8.18 18.30 3.65
CA TYR A 9 7.73 17.98 5.00
C TYR A 9 7.39 19.23 5.82
N ALA A 10 8.30 20.22 5.84
CA ALA A 10 8.10 21.47 6.58
C ALA A 10 6.98 22.33 5.98
N GLY A 11 6.80 22.31 4.66
CA GLY A 11 5.76 23.04 3.97
C GLY A 11 4.38 22.39 4.05
N GLY A 12 4.31 21.06 4.20
CA GLY A 12 3.07 20.31 4.21
C GLY A 12 2.18 20.65 3.00
N SER A 13 0.89 20.89 3.27
CA SER A 13 -0.09 21.22 2.23
C SER A 13 0.18 22.57 1.54
N GLU A 14 0.94 23.47 2.17
CA GLU A 14 1.34 24.78 1.61
C GLU A 14 2.46 24.65 0.58
N PHE A 15 3.13 23.50 0.49
CA PHE A 15 4.12 23.24 -0.56
C PHE A 15 3.49 23.28 -1.96
N GLY A 16 2.16 23.08 -2.07
CA GLY A 16 1.42 23.08 -3.32
C GLY A 16 1.63 24.34 -4.17
N LYS A 17 1.89 25.51 -3.56
CA LYS A 17 2.18 26.76 -4.29
C LYS A 17 3.46 26.71 -5.13
N TYR A 18 4.40 25.83 -4.79
CA TYR A 18 5.66 25.66 -5.51
C TYR A 18 5.57 24.59 -6.60
N MET A 19 4.57 23.69 -6.56
CA MET A 19 4.44 22.56 -7.48
C MET A 19 4.47 22.94 -8.96
N PRO A 20 3.81 24.01 -9.45
CA PRO A 20 3.87 24.36 -10.87
C PRO A 20 5.30 24.63 -11.39
N ARG A 21 6.19 25.13 -10.53
CA ARG A 21 7.60 25.36 -10.88
C ARG A 21 8.46 24.15 -10.55
N PHE A 22 8.24 23.56 -9.39
CA PHE A 22 9.00 22.42 -8.91
C PHE A 22 8.81 21.17 -9.77
N TYR A 23 7.59 20.91 -10.23
CA TYR A 23 7.25 19.74 -11.05
C TYR A 23 8.13 19.61 -12.29
N LYS A 24 8.52 20.73 -12.92
CA LYS A 24 9.43 20.71 -14.08
C LYS A 24 10.77 20.03 -13.77
N TYR A 25 11.31 20.25 -12.58
CA TYR A 25 12.56 19.64 -12.13
C TYR A 25 12.36 18.19 -11.67
N LEU A 26 11.23 17.93 -11.01
CA LEU A 26 10.86 16.57 -10.62
C LEU A 26 10.70 15.67 -11.84
N GLU A 27 10.03 16.17 -12.88
CA GLU A 27 9.83 15.47 -14.14
C GLU A 27 11.14 15.16 -14.86
N ILE A 28 12.10 16.10 -14.90
CA ILE A 28 13.45 15.83 -15.45
C ILE A 28 14.11 14.67 -14.69
N GLY A 29 13.98 14.62 -13.37
CA GLY A 29 14.51 13.53 -12.55
C GLY A 29 13.85 12.18 -12.85
N LEU A 30 12.52 12.18 -13.02
CA LEU A 30 11.73 11.00 -13.39
C LEU A 30 11.97 10.54 -14.84
N GLN A 31 12.54 11.36 -15.71
CA GLN A 31 12.93 10.97 -17.07
C GLN A 31 14.36 10.42 -17.14
N ASN A 32 15.18 10.61 -16.10
CA ASN A 32 16.60 10.26 -16.12
C ASN A 32 16.84 8.80 -15.73
N PHE A 33 16.40 7.86 -16.57
CA PHE A 33 16.59 6.42 -16.34
C PHE A 33 18.07 5.98 -16.35
N LYS A 34 18.95 6.76 -16.99
CA LYS A 34 20.39 6.46 -17.07
C LYS A 34 21.07 6.61 -15.72
N GLU A 35 20.72 7.67 -14.98
CA GLU A 35 21.23 7.89 -13.64
C GLU A 35 20.19 7.42 -12.61
N TYR A 36 20.20 6.10 -12.35
CA TYR A 36 19.18 5.46 -11.53
C TYR A 36 19.06 6.05 -10.12
N GLN A 37 20.14 6.64 -9.58
CA GLN A 37 20.11 7.28 -8.26
C GLN A 37 19.26 8.55 -8.26
N VAL A 38 19.34 9.35 -9.33
CA VAL A 38 18.53 10.56 -9.50
C VAL A 38 17.07 10.19 -9.71
N PHE A 39 16.81 9.16 -10.53
CA PHE A 39 15.46 8.63 -10.71
C PHE A 39 14.89 8.12 -9.38
N ALA A 40 15.62 7.27 -8.65
CA ALA A 40 15.21 6.72 -7.36
C ALA A 40 14.83 7.82 -6.36
N LEU A 41 15.69 8.83 -6.19
CA LEU A 41 15.43 9.97 -5.31
C LEU A 41 14.21 10.79 -5.77
N SER A 42 13.96 10.87 -7.07
CA SER A 42 12.79 11.57 -7.61
C SER A 42 11.51 10.81 -7.28
N VAL A 43 11.50 9.49 -7.37
CA VAL A 43 10.38 8.63 -6.96
C VAL A 43 10.09 8.78 -5.46
N GLU A 44 11.12 8.77 -4.61
CA GLU A 44 10.92 9.00 -3.17
C GLU A 44 10.29 10.36 -2.86
N VAL A 45 10.74 11.41 -3.56
CA VAL A 45 10.16 12.76 -3.44
C VAL A 45 8.70 12.78 -3.88
N VAL A 46 8.31 12.02 -4.91
CA VAL A 46 6.88 11.87 -5.27
C VAL A 46 6.09 11.35 -4.09
N GLY A 47 6.57 10.32 -3.39
CA GLY A 47 5.92 9.78 -2.20
C GLY A 47 5.79 10.80 -1.06
N ASP A 48 6.82 11.60 -0.80
CA ASP A 48 6.74 12.70 0.18
C ASP A 48 5.73 13.77 -0.24
N VAL A 49 5.69 14.13 -1.53
CA VAL A 49 4.74 15.12 -2.07
C VAL A 49 3.31 14.59 -2.00
N CYS A 50 3.08 13.30 -2.27
CA CYS A 50 1.78 12.65 -2.10
C CYS A 50 1.29 12.80 -0.66
N ARG A 51 2.16 12.49 0.32
CA ARG A 51 1.84 12.61 1.75
C ARG A 51 1.59 14.06 2.19
N ALA A 52 2.33 15.03 1.63
CA ALA A 52 2.18 16.43 2.00
C ALA A 52 0.96 17.11 1.37
N LEU A 53 0.64 16.77 0.12
CA LEU A 53 -0.37 17.48 -0.67
C LEU A 53 -1.73 16.79 -0.72
N GLY A 54 -1.78 15.47 -0.52
CA GLY A 54 -3.01 14.70 -0.72
C GLY A 54 -3.55 14.89 -2.14
N ASP A 55 -4.84 15.16 -2.24
CA ASP A 55 -5.59 15.32 -3.50
C ASP A 55 -5.05 16.43 -4.41
N LYS A 56 -4.37 17.44 -3.85
CA LYS A 56 -3.77 18.55 -4.63
C LYS A 56 -2.67 18.10 -5.59
N ILE A 57 -2.13 16.88 -5.46
CA ILE A 57 -1.15 16.32 -6.40
C ILE A 57 -1.80 15.84 -7.71
N LEU A 58 -3.12 15.63 -7.73
CA LEU A 58 -3.88 15.04 -8.85
C LEU A 58 -3.53 15.62 -10.24
N PRO A 59 -3.34 16.95 -10.43
CA PRO A 59 -3.00 17.52 -11.75
C PRO A 59 -1.65 17.05 -12.32
N PHE A 60 -0.77 16.49 -11.49
CA PHE A 60 0.56 16.02 -11.86
C PHE A 60 0.63 14.50 -12.02
N CYS A 61 -0.39 13.76 -11.54
CA CYS A 61 -0.33 12.31 -11.44
C CYS A 61 -0.22 11.61 -12.80
N ASP A 62 -0.85 12.12 -13.86
CA ASP A 62 -0.79 11.47 -15.18
C ASP A 62 0.66 11.42 -15.71
N GLY A 63 1.39 12.54 -15.60
CA GLY A 63 2.80 12.60 -16.01
C GLY A 63 3.69 11.73 -15.12
N ILE A 64 3.49 11.78 -13.79
CA ILE A 64 4.22 10.93 -12.84
C ILE A 64 4.01 9.46 -13.17
N MET A 65 2.75 9.00 -13.28
CA MET A 65 2.42 7.61 -13.56
C MET A 65 3.00 7.14 -14.89
N SER A 66 2.96 7.99 -15.93
CA SER A 66 3.59 7.70 -17.22
C SER A 66 5.10 7.39 -17.07
N HIS A 67 5.85 8.22 -16.34
CA HIS A 67 7.29 8.02 -16.14
C HIS A 67 7.60 6.79 -15.28
N LEU A 68 6.83 6.56 -14.22
CA LEU A 68 6.97 5.37 -13.36
C LEU A 68 6.75 4.06 -14.14
N LEU A 69 5.67 4.00 -14.93
CA LEU A 69 5.32 2.82 -15.73
C LEU A 69 6.32 2.58 -16.86
N THR A 70 6.80 3.65 -17.51
CA THR A 70 7.85 3.57 -18.54
C THR A 70 9.13 3.00 -17.94
N GLY A 71 9.49 3.45 -16.73
CA GLY A 71 10.63 2.94 -16.01
C GLY A 71 10.58 1.43 -15.80
N LEU A 72 9.47 0.91 -15.24
CA LEU A 72 9.28 -0.52 -15.01
C LEU A 72 9.26 -1.34 -16.30
N SER A 73 8.74 -0.77 -17.40
CA SER A 73 8.61 -1.45 -18.69
C SER A 73 9.89 -1.42 -19.54
N SER A 74 10.89 -0.61 -19.16
CA SER A 74 12.09 -0.37 -19.99
C SER A 74 13.04 -1.57 -20.11
N GLY A 75 12.97 -2.54 -19.19
CA GLY A 75 13.85 -3.71 -19.14
C GLY A 75 15.31 -3.42 -18.74
N VAL A 76 15.69 -2.15 -18.55
CA VAL A 76 17.08 -1.72 -18.20
C VAL A 76 17.13 -1.08 -16.80
N MET A 77 16.05 -1.18 -16.05
CA MET A 77 15.95 -0.56 -14.72
C MET A 77 16.86 -1.25 -13.69
N HIS A 78 17.59 -0.45 -12.92
CA HIS A 78 18.39 -0.95 -11.80
C HIS A 78 17.46 -1.60 -10.76
N PRO A 79 17.77 -2.81 -10.24
CA PRO A 79 16.86 -3.54 -9.35
C PRO A 79 16.37 -2.73 -8.15
N SER A 80 17.23 -1.92 -7.53
CA SER A 80 16.88 -1.10 -6.36
C SER A 80 15.78 -0.06 -6.60
N VAL A 81 15.44 0.23 -7.85
CA VAL A 81 14.41 1.23 -8.19
C VAL A 81 13.01 0.63 -8.18
N THR A 82 12.87 -0.65 -8.57
CA THR A 82 11.58 -1.33 -8.64
C THR A 82 10.79 -1.27 -7.33
N PRO A 83 11.39 -1.56 -6.14
CA PRO A 83 10.69 -1.43 -4.86
C PRO A 83 10.15 -0.03 -4.60
N LEU A 84 10.90 1.01 -5.00
CA LEU A 84 10.54 2.41 -4.78
C LEU A 84 9.34 2.81 -5.63
N ILE A 85 9.32 2.42 -6.91
CA ILE A 85 8.18 2.68 -7.80
C ILE A 85 6.93 1.95 -7.29
N VAL A 86 7.07 0.68 -6.94
CA VAL A 86 5.95 -0.14 -6.47
C VAL A 86 5.35 0.47 -5.20
N SER A 87 6.17 0.81 -4.19
CA SER A 87 5.71 1.50 -2.98
C SER A 87 5.04 2.85 -3.30
N CYS A 88 5.59 3.61 -4.24
CA CYS A 88 5.05 4.91 -4.66
C CYS A 88 3.63 4.83 -5.25
N PHE A 89 3.25 3.71 -5.89
CA PHE A 89 1.85 3.51 -6.29
C PHE A 89 0.89 3.53 -5.09
N GLY A 90 1.32 3.00 -3.94
CA GLY A 90 0.56 3.08 -2.70
C GLY A 90 0.40 4.51 -2.20
N ASP A 91 1.49 5.28 -2.19
CA ASP A 91 1.47 6.70 -1.80
C ASP A 91 0.51 7.52 -2.69
N ILE A 92 0.56 7.32 -4.01
CA ILE A 92 -0.34 7.98 -4.96
C ILE A 92 -1.78 7.53 -4.71
N GLY A 93 -2.01 6.22 -4.52
CA GLY A 93 -3.33 5.66 -4.22
C GLY A 93 -3.97 6.27 -2.97
N ILE A 94 -3.20 6.45 -1.90
CA ILE A 94 -3.66 7.14 -0.69
C ILE A 94 -3.98 8.61 -0.98
N ALA A 95 -3.10 9.30 -1.72
CA ALA A 95 -3.22 10.73 -1.94
C ALA A 95 -4.45 11.12 -2.77
N ILE A 96 -4.78 10.35 -3.81
CA ILE A 96 -5.85 10.71 -4.76
C ILE A 96 -7.12 9.86 -4.61
N GLY A 97 -7.10 8.84 -3.76
CA GLY A 97 -8.26 8.01 -3.45
C GLY A 97 -8.88 7.34 -4.67
N GLU A 98 -10.18 7.54 -4.88
CA GLU A 98 -10.94 6.95 -6.00
C GLU A 98 -10.40 7.33 -7.38
N GLN A 99 -9.72 8.48 -7.50
CA GLN A 99 -9.11 8.90 -8.76
C GLN A 99 -7.96 7.98 -9.18
N PHE A 100 -7.49 7.08 -8.30
CA PHE A 100 -6.50 6.07 -8.64
C PHE A 100 -7.07 4.95 -9.52
N GLU A 101 -8.40 4.79 -9.58
CA GLU A 101 -9.05 3.74 -10.38
C GLU A 101 -8.56 3.69 -11.82
N LYS A 102 -8.37 4.84 -12.47
CA LYS A 102 -7.87 4.90 -13.86
C LYS A 102 -6.47 4.30 -14.04
N TYR A 103 -5.69 4.18 -12.97
CA TYR A 103 -4.35 3.61 -13.01
C TYR A 103 -4.30 2.14 -12.59
N LEU A 104 -5.39 1.57 -12.03
CA LEU A 104 -5.40 0.15 -11.65
C LEU A 104 -5.03 -0.79 -12.82
N PRO A 105 -5.53 -0.59 -14.06
CA PRO A 105 -5.23 -1.50 -15.17
C PRO A 105 -3.74 -1.55 -15.53
N CYS A 106 -2.96 -0.51 -15.23
CA CYS A 106 -1.52 -0.47 -15.50
C CYS A 106 -0.65 -0.70 -14.26
N ALA A 107 -1.09 -0.28 -13.06
CA ALA A 107 -0.34 -0.45 -11.83
C ALA A 107 -0.39 -1.89 -11.29
N MET A 108 -1.57 -2.53 -11.30
CA MET A 108 -1.74 -3.86 -10.72
C MET A 108 -0.91 -4.96 -11.41
N PRO A 109 -0.79 -5.01 -12.75
CA PRO A 109 0.11 -5.95 -13.42
C PRO A 109 1.57 -5.76 -13.02
N MET A 110 2.02 -4.52 -12.81
CA MET A 110 3.39 -4.24 -12.39
C MET A 110 3.67 -4.73 -10.97
N ILE A 111 2.71 -4.54 -10.05
CA ILE A 111 2.79 -5.08 -8.69
C ILE A 111 2.82 -6.62 -8.73
N GLN A 112 2.03 -7.24 -9.60
CA GLN A 112 2.01 -8.69 -9.76
C GLN A 112 3.35 -9.23 -10.27
N VAL A 113 3.95 -8.60 -11.28
CA VAL A 113 5.30 -8.96 -11.76
C VAL A 113 6.33 -8.85 -10.63
N ALA A 114 6.27 -7.79 -9.82
CA ALA A 114 7.13 -7.64 -8.64
C ALA A 114 6.93 -8.78 -7.62
N SER A 115 5.68 -9.19 -7.36
CA SER A 115 5.36 -10.34 -6.50
C SER A 115 5.91 -11.67 -7.04
N GLU A 116 5.90 -11.88 -8.36
CA GLU A 116 6.49 -13.07 -8.98
C GLU A 116 8.02 -13.09 -8.86
N ILE A 117 8.68 -11.93 -8.97
CA ILE A 117 10.12 -11.79 -8.72
C ILE A 117 10.42 -12.10 -7.25
N PHE A 118 9.63 -11.56 -6.33
CA PHE A 118 9.74 -11.87 -4.90
C PHE A 118 9.62 -13.38 -4.66
N ALA A 119 8.61 -14.06 -5.23
CA ALA A 119 8.39 -15.48 -5.02
C ALA A 119 9.54 -16.37 -5.53
N LYS A 120 10.32 -15.89 -6.51
CA LYS A 120 11.49 -16.59 -7.06
C LYS A 120 12.79 -16.24 -6.34
N THR A 121 12.82 -15.13 -5.59
CA THR A 121 14.01 -14.69 -4.86
C THR A 121 14.23 -15.58 -3.63
N THR A 122 15.25 -16.44 -3.70
CA THR A 122 15.63 -17.35 -2.60
C THR A 122 16.55 -16.71 -1.57
N ASP A 123 17.19 -15.59 -1.92
CA ASP A 123 18.09 -14.85 -1.03
C ASP A 123 17.33 -13.77 -0.25
N THR A 124 16.83 -14.18 0.91
CA THR A 124 15.99 -13.36 1.80
C THR A 124 16.82 -12.44 2.70
N ASP A 125 18.14 -12.63 2.72
CA ASP A 125 19.11 -11.90 3.55
C ASP A 125 19.64 -10.64 2.84
N ASN A 126 19.30 -10.46 1.57
CA ASN A 126 19.65 -9.26 0.82
C ASN A 126 18.62 -8.14 1.05
N ASN A 127 19.12 -6.95 1.43
CA ASN A 127 18.39 -5.69 1.58
C ASN A 127 17.40 -5.40 0.43
N TYR A 128 17.74 -5.80 -0.80
CA TYR A 128 16.85 -5.67 -1.96
C TYR A 128 15.54 -6.47 -1.82
N GLY A 129 15.62 -7.75 -1.42
CA GLY A 129 14.45 -8.61 -1.29
C GLY A 129 13.45 -8.08 -0.27
N ASN A 130 13.96 -7.62 0.88
CA ASN A 130 13.12 -7.01 1.92
C ASN A 130 12.52 -5.67 1.48
N GLN A 131 13.27 -4.84 0.74
CA GLN A 131 12.71 -3.62 0.14
C GLN A 131 11.58 -3.94 -0.85
N LEU A 132 11.76 -4.93 -1.73
CA LEU A 132 10.75 -5.32 -2.70
C LEU A 132 9.48 -5.82 -2.02
N ARG A 133 9.62 -6.71 -1.01
CA ARG A 133 8.51 -7.23 -0.21
C ARG A 133 7.72 -6.12 0.47
N ARG A 134 8.42 -5.18 1.14
CA ARG A 134 7.79 -4.00 1.75
C ARG A 134 7.05 -3.17 0.71
N GLY A 135 7.72 -2.83 -0.40
CA GLY A 135 7.12 -2.01 -1.45
C GLY A 135 5.83 -2.61 -2.03
N ILE A 136 5.79 -3.93 -2.23
CA ILE A 136 4.57 -4.64 -2.66
C ILE A 136 3.43 -4.45 -1.64
N PHE A 137 3.69 -4.66 -0.35
CA PHE A 137 2.66 -4.53 0.67
C PHE A 137 2.22 -3.07 0.89
N ASP A 138 3.15 -2.12 0.83
CA ASP A 138 2.84 -0.68 0.87
C ASP A 138 1.94 -0.27 -0.30
N ALA A 139 2.21 -0.80 -1.50
CA ALA A 139 1.38 -0.58 -2.68
C ALA A 139 -0.04 -1.09 -2.47
N TYR A 140 -0.19 -2.35 -2.06
CA TYR A 140 -1.50 -2.95 -1.79
C TYR A 140 -2.26 -2.20 -0.69
N SER A 141 -1.61 -1.92 0.44
CA SER A 141 -2.17 -1.15 1.55
C SER A 141 -2.65 0.22 1.09
N GLY A 142 -1.81 0.95 0.37
CA GLY A 142 -2.14 2.30 -0.08
C GLY A 142 -3.29 2.35 -1.06
N ILE A 143 -3.30 1.45 -2.04
CA ILE A 143 -4.39 1.35 -3.03
C ILE A 143 -5.70 0.93 -2.35
N LEU A 144 -5.68 -0.09 -1.47
CA LEU A 144 -6.86 -0.52 -0.71
C LEU A 144 -7.45 0.64 0.10
N ARG A 145 -6.59 1.35 0.84
CA ARG A 145 -7.00 2.50 1.65
C ARG A 145 -7.57 3.63 0.80
N GLY A 146 -6.97 3.92 -0.35
CA GLY A 146 -7.45 4.93 -1.31
C GLY A 146 -8.84 4.61 -1.85
N LEU A 147 -9.11 3.33 -2.15
CA LEU A 147 -10.39 2.85 -2.70
C LEU A 147 -11.40 2.43 -1.64
N LYS A 148 -11.11 2.64 -0.35
CA LYS A 148 -11.95 2.11 0.74
C LYS A 148 -13.41 2.54 0.63
N ASN A 149 -13.64 3.81 0.31
CA ASN A 149 -14.98 4.39 0.27
C ASN A 149 -15.62 4.37 -1.13
N SER A 150 -14.91 3.86 -2.14
CA SER A 150 -15.34 3.92 -3.55
C SER A 150 -14.63 2.84 -4.37
N ASN A 151 -15.40 2.00 -5.07
CA ASN A 151 -14.89 1.00 -6.02
C ASN A 151 -13.87 -0.01 -5.45
N SER A 152 -13.93 -0.30 -4.15
CA SER A 152 -13.09 -1.33 -3.50
C SER A 152 -13.25 -2.74 -4.08
N ASP A 153 -14.36 -3.04 -4.77
CA ASP A 153 -14.56 -4.30 -5.49
C ASP A 153 -13.54 -4.54 -6.60
N LEU A 154 -12.95 -3.47 -7.16
CA LEU A 154 -11.92 -3.57 -8.19
C LEU A 154 -10.64 -4.26 -7.68
N MET A 155 -10.44 -4.31 -6.37
CA MET A 155 -9.30 -5.02 -5.78
C MET A 155 -9.52 -6.53 -5.63
N LEU A 156 -10.77 -7.03 -5.70
CA LEU A 156 -11.10 -8.45 -5.50
C LEU A 156 -10.27 -9.41 -6.37
N PRO A 157 -10.06 -9.16 -7.68
CA PRO A 157 -9.24 -10.03 -8.53
C PRO A 157 -7.78 -10.15 -8.09
N HIS A 158 -7.27 -9.16 -7.33
CA HIS A 158 -5.87 -9.08 -6.94
C HIS A 158 -5.59 -9.62 -5.53
N VAL A 159 -6.62 -9.84 -4.71
CA VAL A 159 -6.47 -10.28 -3.31
C VAL A 159 -5.81 -11.65 -3.19
N GLY A 160 -6.10 -12.56 -4.11
CA GLY A 160 -5.51 -13.91 -4.10
C GLY A 160 -3.99 -13.87 -4.12
N HIS A 161 -3.41 -12.99 -4.96
CA HIS A 161 -1.97 -12.76 -5.07
C HIS A 161 -1.40 -12.09 -3.82
N LEU A 162 -2.09 -11.09 -3.26
CA LEU A 162 -1.69 -10.45 -2.00
C LEU A 162 -1.60 -11.47 -0.86
N LEU A 163 -2.65 -12.28 -0.64
CA LEU A 163 -2.65 -13.28 0.42
C LEU A 163 -1.57 -14.35 0.21
N GLN A 164 -1.31 -14.74 -1.04
CA GLN A 164 -0.21 -15.65 -1.35
C GLN A 164 1.15 -15.04 -1.01
N ALA A 165 1.37 -13.76 -1.31
CA ALA A 165 2.60 -13.06 -0.97
C ALA A 165 2.79 -12.93 0.56
N ILE A 166 1.72 -12.65 1.30
CA ILE A 166 1.75 -12.60 2.78
C ILE A 166 2.08 -13.99 3.33
N GLU A 167 1.50 -15.06 2.80
CA GLU A 167 1.78 -16.43 3.25
C GLU A 167 3.24 -16.83 3.00
N LEU A 168 3.82 -16.43 1.86
CA LEU A 168 5.24 -16.65 1.58
C LEU A 168 6.13 -15.95 2.63
N VAL A 169 5.79 -14.72 3.01
CA VAL A 169 6.50 -14.00 4.07
C VAL A 169 6.34 -14.69 5.41
N PHE A 170 5.14 -15.13 5.78
CA PHE A 170 4.93 -15.86 7.04
C PHE A 170 5.78 -17.13 7.14
N ARG A 171 5.93 -17.87 6.04
CA ARG A 171 6.75 -19.10 5.97
C ARG A 171 8.26 -18.81 6.04
N ASP A 172 8.69 -17.60 5.70
CA ASP A 172 10.07 -17.17 5.83
C ASP A 172 10.40 -16.86 7.30
N LYS A 173 11.22 -17.73 7.91
CA LYS A 173 11.67 -17.58 9.30
C LYS A 173 12.82 -16.60 9.48
N MET A 174 13.46 -16.17 8.39
CA MET A 174 14.54 -15.17 8.38
C MET A 174 14.03 -13.79 7.93
N ARG A 175 12.70 -13.59 7.86
CA ARG A 175 12.10 -12.34 7.43
C ARG A 175 12.44 -11.18 8.37
N GLU A 176 12.62 -10.00 7.78
CA GLU A 176 12.80 -8.78 8.56
C GLU A 176 11.48 -8.36 9.25
N GLU A 177 11.60 -7.77 10.44
CA GLU A 177 10.46 -7.29 11.22
C GLU A 177 9.63 -6.25 10.46
N SER A 178 10.29 -5.35 9.73
CA SER A 178 9.64 -4.32 8.91
C SER A 178 8.80 -4.91 7.77
N VAL A 179 9.22 -6.04 7.20
CA VAL A 179 8.42 -6.79 6.20
C VAL A 179 7.20 -7.41 6.86
N SER A 180 7.36 -7.97 8.06
CA SER A 180 6.25 -8.52 8.85
C SER A 180 5.19 -7.46 9.16
N LYS A 181 5.62 -6.27 9.58
CA LYS A 181 4.75 -5.10 9.81
C LYS A 181 3.97 -4.75 8.55
N ALA A 182 4.65 -4.59 7.42
CA ALA A 182 4.00 -4.24 6.16
C ALA A 182 2.97 -5.30 5.72
N ALA A 183 3.30 -6.59 5.88
CA ALA A 183 2.40 -7.69 5.55
C ALA A 183 1.14 -7.71 6.44
N VAL A 184 1.29 -7.52 7.76
CA VAL A 184 0.18 -7.44 8.72
C VAL A 184 -0.69 -6.20 8.47
N ALA A 185 -0.06 -5.06 8.17
CA ALA A 185 -0.78 -3.84 7.79
C ALA A 185 -1.64 -4.06 6.55
N ALA A 186 -1.06 -4.59 5.46
CA ALA A 186 -1.78 -4.87 4.23
C ALA A 186 -2.93 -5.87 4.44
N MET A 187 -2.77 -6.87 5.30
CA MET A 187 -3.81 -7.82 5.67
C MET A 187 -4.97 -7.17 6.44
N GLY A 188 -4.65 -6.27 7.38
CA GLY A 188 -5.65 -5.49 8.11
C GLY A 188 -6.39 -4.51 7.19
N ASP A 189 -5.68 -3.83 6.31
CA ASP A 189 -6.25 -2.90 5.32
C ASP A 189 -7.17 -3.62 4.34
N LEU A 190 -6.80 -4.84 3.92
CA LEU A 190 -7.64 -5.71 3.10
C LEU A 190 -8.97 -6.00 3.79
N ALA A 191 -8.92 -6.45 5.04
CA ALA A 191 -10.12 -6.74 5.82
C ALA A 191 -10.98 -5.49 6.05
N HIS A 192 -10.33 -4.37 6.37
CA HIS A 192 -10.98 -3.10 6.64
C HIS A 192 -11.66 -2.51 5.39
N THR A 193 -11.06 -2.71 4.22
CA THR A 193 -11.51 -2.17 2.94
C THR A 193 -12.62 -3.00 2.32
N LEU A 194 -12.44 -4.32 2.27
CA LEU A 194 -13.39 -5.21 1.62
C LEU A 194 -14.55 -5.62 2.53
N GLY A 195 -14.36 -5.52 3.84
CA GLY A 195 -15.38 -5.86 4.83
C GLY A 195 -15.89 -7.29 4.63
N PRO A 196 -17.22 -7.54 4.67
CA PRO A 196 -17.80 -8.89 4.55
C PRO A 196 -17.36 -9.69 3.33
N ARG A 197 -16.96 -9.03 2.23
CA ARG A 197 -16.49 -9.67 1.01
C ARG A 197 -15.17 -10.41 1.21
N ALA A 198 -14.33 -9.97 2.16
CA ALA A 198 -13.10 -10.66 2.52
C ALA A 198 -13.32 -11.94 3.33
N LYS A 199 -14.56 -12.22 3.79
CA LYS A 199 -14.85 -13.36 4.68
C LYS A 199 -14.44 -14.70 4.09
N ILE A 200 -14.74 -14.92 2.80
CA ILE A 200 -14.41 -16.17 2.12
C ILE A 200 -12.89 -16.34 1.98
N LEU A 201 -12.18 -15.21 1.80
CA LEU A 201 -10.73 -15.18 1.58
C LEU A 201 -9.95 -15.60 2.82
N PHE A 202 -10.42 -15.20 4.00
CA PHE A 202 -9.83 -15.62 5.27
C PHE A 202 -10.29 -17.03 5.67
N LYS A 203 -11.55 -17.41 5.45
CA LYS A 203 -12.06 -18.74 5.85
C LYS A 203 -11.23 -19.90 5.28
N ASP A 204 -10.75 -19.76 4.05
CA ASP A 204 -10.08 -20.84 3.33
C ASP A 204 -8.55 -20.89 3.56
N ARG A 205 -7.99 -19.98 4.36
CA ARG A 205 -6.55 -19.85 4.57
C ARG A 205 -6.20 -19.71 6.05
N PRO A 206 -5.83 -20.76 6.79
CA PRO A 206 -5.64 -20.67 8.25
C PRO A 206 -4.40 -19.84 8.67
N PHE A 207 -3.43 -19.64 7.77
CA PHE A 207 -2.12 -19.04 8.11
C PHE A 207 -2.22 -17.64 8.75
N TYR A 208 -3.27 -16.85 8.46
CA TYR A 208 -3.36 -15.49 9.00
C TYR A 208 -3.54 -15.49 10.51
N ALA A 209 -4.21 -16.50 11.08
CA ALA A 209 -4.44 -16.60 12.51
C ALA A 209 -3.13 -16.86 13.25
N ASP A 210 -2.36 -17.85 12.77
CA ASP A 210 -1.03 -18.16 13.30
C ASP A 210 -0.07 -16.99 13.13
N PHE A 211 -0.10 -16.32 11.97
CA PHE A 211 0.74 -15.17 11.72
C PHE A 211 0.43 -14.01 12.66
N LEU A 212 -0.85 -13.67 12.86
CA LEU A 212 -1.25 -12.63 13.80
C LEU A 212 -0.88 -12.98 15.24
N GLN A 213 -1.04 -14.24 15.64
CA GLN A 213 -0.66 -14.69 16.98
C GLN A 213 0.85 -14.54 17.20
N GLU A 214 1.68 -14.98 16.25
CA GLU A 214 3.15 -14.77 16.29
C GLU A 214 3.51 -13.28 16.46
N CYS A 215 2.75 -12.38 15.82
CA CYS A 215 2.97 -10.94 15.91
C CYS A 215 2.49 -10.30 17.22
N LEU A 216 1.42 -10.83 17.82
CA LEU A 216 0.92 -10.40 19.13
C LEU A 216 1.85 -10.82 20.27
N ASP A 217 2.57 -11.92 20.07
CA ASP A 217 3.54 -12.44 21.03
C ASP A 217 4.93 -11.76 20.92
N SER A 218 5.18 -10.99 19.86
CA SER A 218 6.44 -10.26 19.60
C SER A 218 6.76 -9.22 20.68
N ASP A 219 8.00 -9.12 21.16
CA ASP A 219 8.38 -8.11 22.16
C ASP A 219 8.25 -6.65 21.69
N ASP A 220 8.15 -6.39 20.38
CA ASP A 220 7.93 -5.04 19.88
C ASP A 220 6.49 -4.57 20.08
N TYR A 221 6.33 -3.55 20.92
CA TYR A 221 5.04 -2.91 21.18
C TYR A 221 4.33 -2.43 19.91
N LYS A 222 5.08 -1.86 18.95
CA LYS A 222 4.47 -1.36 17.69
C LYS A 222 3.92 -2.50 16.85
N MET A 223 4.62 -3.63 16.81
CA MET A 223 4.14 -4.84 16.15
C MET A 223 2.87 -5.38 16.82
N LYS A 224 2.83 -5.45 18.16
CA LYS A 224 1.63 -5.88 18.90
C LYS A 224 0.43 -4.99 18.61
N GLU A 225 0.62 -3.68 18.65
CA GLU A 225 -0.45 -2.70 18.37
C GLU A 225 -1.01 -2.88 16.96
N LEU A 226 -0.14 -3.03 15.97
CA LEU A 226 -0.52 -3.25 14.58
C LEU A 226 -1.25 -4.60 14.39
N ALA A 227 -0.75 -5.67 15.01
CA ALA A 227 -1.36 -6.99 14.96
C ALA A 227 -2.73 -7.01 15.62
N ALA A 228 -2.89 -6.35 16.78
CA ALA A 228 -4.17 -6.22 17.46
C ALA A 228 -5.19 -5.42 16.62
N TRP A 229 -4.75 -4.35 15.95
CA TRP A 229 -5.59 -3.62 15.01
C TRP A 229 -6.02 -4.51 13.83
N ALA A 230 -5.08 -5.21 13.20
CA ALA A 230 -5.36 -6.08 12.06
C ALA A 230 -6.32 -7.23 12.44
N GLN A 231 -6.10 -7.87 13.59
CA GLN A 231 -6.98 -8.89 14.15
C GLN A 231 -8.41 -8.37 14.32
N LYS A 232 -8.58 -7.19 14.92
CA LYS A 232 -9.89 -6.56 15.08
C LYS A 232 -10.58 -6.30 13.73
N MET A 233 -9.82 -5.88 12.71
CA MET A 233 -10.38 -5.66 11.37
C MET A 233 -10.85 -6.97 10.74
N ILE A 234 -10.06 -8.04 10.84
CA ILE A 234 -10.42 -9.36 10.33
C ILE A 234 -11.62 -9.94 11.08
N GLU A 235 -11.68 -9.84 12.41
CA GLU A 235 -12.83 -10.30 13.20
C GLU A 235 -14.13 -9.59 12.79
N SER A 236 -14.06 -8.29 12.51
CA SER A 236 -15.22 -7.50 12.08
C SER A 236 -15.87 -8.02 10.78
N VAL A 237 -15.07 -8.63 9.90
CA VAL A 237 -15.53 -9.26 8.65
C VAL A 237 -16.46 -10.44 8.91
N PHE A 238 -16.21 -11.21 9.99
CA PHE A 238 -17.02 -12.38 10.33
C PHE A 238 -18.33 -12.02 11.04
N VAL A 239 -18.35 -10.93 11.81
CA VAL A 239 -19.50 -10.48 12.60
C VAL A 239 -20.59 -9.83 11.73
N CYS A 240 -20.22 -9.10 10.68
CA CYS A 240 -21.18 -8.34 9.86
C CYS A 240 -21.98 -9.19 8.84
N GLY A 241 -21.81 -10.52 8.85
CA GLY A 241 -22.49 -11.45 7.95
C GLY A 241 -23.88 -11.93 8.41
N ARG A 242 -24.51 -11.32 9.43
CA ARG A 242 -25.90 -11.63 9.80
C ARG A 242 -26.85 -10.56 9.23
N PRO A 243 -27.72 -10.88 8.26
CA PRO A 243 -28.80 -9.98 7.90
C PRO A 243 -29.83 -9.94 9.04
N GLY A 244 -29.90 -8.79 9.72
CA GLY A 244 -31.05 -8.36 10.54
C GLY A 244 -31.14 -8.92 11.96
N THR A 245 -30.90 -8.06 12.95
CA THR A 245 -31.81 -7.96 14.13
C THR A 245 -31.61 -6.64 14.91
N LYS A 246 -32.61 -5.76 14.75
CA LYS A 246 -33.06 -4.71 15.69
C LYS A 246 -32.18 -3.46 15.92
N ARG A 247 -32.24 -2.52 14.98
CA ARG A 247 -32.52 -1.11 15.32
C ARG A 247 -34.03 -0.86 15.15
N ARG A 248 -34.82 -1.00 16.22
CA ARG A 248 -36.15 -0.36 16.36
C ARG A 248 -36.68 -0.51 17.79
N LYS A 249 -37.18 0.61 18.31
CA LYS A 249 -37.95 0.85 19.55
C LYS A 249 -37.15 1.12 20.84
N LEU A 250 -36.78 2.39 21.01
CA LEU A 250 -36.78 3.08 22.31
C LEU A 250 -37.02 4.58 22.02
N LEU A 251 -38.23 4.91 21.56
CA LEU A 251 -38.67 6.31 21.39
C LEU A 251 -40.20 6.39 21.33
N VAL A 252 -40.90 5.75 22.28
CA VAL A 252 -42.28 6.13 22.66
C VAL A 252 -42.51 5.70 24.11
N SER A 253 -42.15 6.58 25.06
CA SER A 253 -42.72 6.58 26.41
C SER A 253 -42.41 7.90 27.12
N TYR A 254 -42.94 9.01 26.57
CA TYR A 254 -43.20 10.22 27.35
C TYR A 254 -44.56 10.76 26.91
N LEU A 255 -45.61 10.08 27.40
CA LEU A 255 -46.88 10.72 27.70
C LEU A 255 -46.92 10.91 29.22
N LYS A 256 -46.62 12.13 29.64
CA LYS A 256 -47.23 12.81 30.79
C LYS A 256 -47.50 14.24 30.35
#